data_AF-A0A7X2L369-F1
#
_entry.id   AF-A0A7X2L369-F1
#
_cell.length_a   1.000
_cell.length_b   1.000
_cell.length_c   1.000
_cell.angle_alpha   90.00
_cell.angle_beta   90.00
_cell.angle_gamma   90.00
#
_symmetry.space_group_name_H-M   'P 1'
#
loop_
_entity.id
_entity.type
_entity.pdbx_description
1 polymer ?
#
loop_
_entity_poly.entity_id
_entity_poly.type
_entity_poly.pdbx_seq_one_letter_code
_entity_poly.pdbx_strand_id
1 'polypeptide(L)'
;MTDWKKDISSVFINNEARRVEINNPLNDLLNELKSEEGIHQASFELVNEFPLIWNVQINGKEAQIVEADVALAQRLYDEPYDKTFSDPKRDVTEVLKEILVMKFK
;
A
#
# COMPACT_ATOMS: atom_id res chain seq x y z
N MET A 1 13.02 30.10 -14.91
CA MET A 1 13.05 29.93 -13.45
C MET A 1 12.20 28.72 -13.13
N THR A 2 12.79 27.67 -12.57
CA THR A 2 12.05 26.49 -12.11
C THR A 2 11.06 26.95 -11.05
N ASP A 3 9.79 26.60 -11.22
CA ASP A 3 8.71 26.96 -10.31
C ASP A 3 8.75 26.02 -9.11
N TRP A 4 9.83 26.13 -8.32
CA TRP A 4 10.19 25.22 -7.23
C TRP A 4 9.05 25.01 -6.21
N LYS A 5 8.13 25.98 -6.10
CA LYS A 5 6.91 25.86 -5.29
C LYS A 5 5.95 24.81 -5.85
N LYS A 6 5.75 24.76 -7.17
CA LYS A 6 4.93 23.74 -7.83
C LYS A 6 5.56 22.37 -7.70
N ASP A 7 6.88 22.28 -7.85
CA ASP A 7 7.59 21.01 -7.70
C ASP A 7 7.39 20.45 -6.29
N ILE A 8 7.56 21.27 -5.25
CA ILE A 8 7.30 20.88 -3.86
C ILE A 8 5.83 20.50 -3.66
N SER A 9 4.87 21.33 -4.08
CA SER A 9 3.44 21.03 -3.91
C SER A 9 3.02 19.73 -4.61
N SER A 10 3.61 19.42 -5.77
CA SER A 10 3.31 18.19 -6.50
C SER A 10 3.68 16.93 -5.72
N VAL A 11 4.74 16.97 -4.92
CA VAL A 11 5.15 15.83 -4.06
C VAL A 11 4.07 15.53 -3.02
N PHE A 12 3.51 16.57 -2.38
CA PHE A 12 2.46 16.40 -1.37
C PHE A 12 1.15 15.90 -1.99
N ILE A 13 0.74 16.45 -3.14
CA ILE A 13 -0.46 16.02 -3.86
C ILE A 13 -0.33 14.55 -4.29
N ASN A 14 0.83 14.16 -4.82
CA ASN A 14 1.08 12.77 -5.22
C ASN A 14 1.09 11.83 -4.01
N ASN A 15 1.66 12.26 -2.88
CA ASN A 15 1.65 11.47 -1.64
C ASN A 15 0.24 11.28 -1.10
N GLU A 16 -0.59 12.33 -1.12
CA GLU A 16 -2.00 12.25 -0.71
C GLU A 16 -2.81 11.32 -1.62
N ALA A 17 -2.66 11.45 -2.94
CA ALA A 17 -3.31 10.57 -3.90
C ALA A 17 -2.90 9.10 -3.67
N ARG A 18 -1.61 8.85 -3.44
CA ARG A 18 -1.07 7.51 -3.17
C ARG A 18 -1.59 6.93 -1.85
N ARG A 19 -1.71 7.77 -0.82
CA ARG A 19 -2.32 7.38 0.46
C ARG A 19 -3.76 6.92 0.26
N VAL A 20 -4.56 7.68 -0.50
CA VAL A 20 -5.98 7.31 -0.77
C VAL A 20 -6.06 6.02 -1.58
N GLU A 21 -5.19 5.86 -2.58
CA GLU A 21 -5.11 4.67 -3.43
C GLU A 21 -4.85 3.38 -2.62
N ILE A 22 -4.09 3.46 -1.53
CA ILE A 22 -3.79 2.32 -0.65
C ILE A 22 -4.80 2.17 0.49
N ASN A 23 -5.23 3.29 1.08
CA ASN A 23 -6.17 3.29 2.22
C ASN A 23 -7.51 2.64 1.86
N ASN A 24 -8.08 2.98 0.70
CA ASN A 24 -9.41 2.51 0.35
C ASN A 24 -9.43 0.98 0.18
N PRO A 25 -8.55 0.37 -0.66
CA PRO A 25 -8.51 -1.09 -0.78
C PRO A 25 -8.10 -1.78 0.53
N LEU A 26 -7.17 -1.21 1.30
CA LEU A 26 -6.77 -1.81 2.59
C LEU A 26 -7.94 -1.84 3.59
N ASN A 27 -8.72 -0.77 3.66
CA ASN A 27 -9.92 -0.74 4.48
C ASN A 27 -10.94 -1.80 4.05
N ASP A 28 -11.19 -1.91 2.75
CA ASP A 28 -12.17 -2.86 2.20
C ASP A 28 -11.74 -4.31 2.46
N LEU A 29 -10.46 -4.63 2.24
CA LEU A 29 -9.88 -5.95 2.53
C LEU A 29 -9.96 -6.32 4.01
N LEU A 30 -9.66 -5.39 4.92
CA LEU A 30 -9.74 -5.67 6.36
C LEU A 30 -11.19 -5.81 6.83
N ASN A 31 -12.15 -5.14 6.17
CA ASN A 31 -13.56 -5.34 6.44
C ASN A 31 -14.08 -6.67 5.90
N GLU A 32 -13.62 -7.11 4.73
CA GLU A 32 -13.88 -8.45 4.19
C GLU A 32 -13.33 -9.52 5.13
N LEU A 33 -12.10 -9.36 5.62
CA LEU A 33 -11.48 -10.30 6.56
C LEU A 33 -12.26 -10.46 7.87
N LYS A 34 -12.96 -9.43 8.36
CA LYS A 34 -13.80 -9.54 9.57
C LYS A 34 -15.02 -10.46 9.38
N SER A 35 -15.39 -10.78 8.14
CA SER A 35 -16.48 -11.70 7.85
C SER A 35 -16.05 -13.17 7.92
N GLU A 36 -14.75 -13.44 7.95
CA GLU A 36 -14.19 -14.79 8.04
C GLU A 36 -14.21 -15.36 9.46
N GLU A 37 -14.44 -16.66 9.58
CA GLU A 37 -14.44 -17.35 10.87
C GLU A 37 -13.08 -17.25 11.56
N GLY A 38 -13.09 -16.77 12.80
CA GLY A 38 -11.88 -16.64 13.62
C GLY A 38 -11.22 -15.26 13.57
N ILE A 39 -11.64 -14.34 12.71
CA ILE A 39 -11.18 -12.94 12.71
C ILE A 39 -12.22 -12.07 13.43
N HIS A 40 -11.85 -11.57 14.61
CA HIS A 40 -12.72 -10.74 15.45
C HIS A 40 -12.35 -9.26 15.37
N GLN A 41 -11.09 -8.96 15.08
CA GLN A 41 -10.57 -7.61 14.97
C GLN A 41 -9.62 -7.50 13.79
N ALA A 42 -9.86 -6.53 12.92
CA ALA A 42 -8.94 -6.13 11.86
C ALA A 42 -9.00 -4.61 11.67
N SER A 43 -7.87 -3.94 11.77
CA SER A 43 -7.78 -2.48 11.66
C SER A 43 -6.43 -2.08 11.12
N PHE A 44 -6.34 -0.84 10.65
CA PHE A 44 -5.08 -0.25 10.26
C PHE A 44 -5.01 1.19 10.74
N GLU A 45 -3.79 1.65 10.96
CA GLU A 45 -3.49 3.04 11.32
C GLU A 45 -2.31 3.53 10.46
N LEU A 46 -2.41 4.77 9.97
CA LEU A 46 -1.27 5.42 9.31
C LEU A 46 -0.32 5.94 10.39
N VAL A 47 0.83 5.30 10.53
CA VAL A 47 1.83 5.63 11.57
C VAL A 47 2.89 6.63 11.10
N ASN A 48 3.03 6.81 9.79
CA ASN A 48 3.89 7.85 9.22
C ASN A 48 3.37 8.31 7.86
N GLU A 49 3.49 9.62 7.56
CA GLU A 49 3.10 10.21 6.28
C GLU A 49 4.27 10.36 5.30
N PHE A 50 5.52 10.39 5.80
CA PHE A 50 6.73 10.57 5.01
C PHE A 50 7.92 9.78 5.62
N PRO A 51 8.19 8.54 5.17
CA PRO A 51 7.44 7.77 4.18
C PRO A 51 6.07 7.30 4.69
N LEU A 52 5.17 6.95 3.76
CA LEU A 52 3.88 6.35 4.09
C LEU A 52 4.07 4.94 4.68
N ILE A 53 3.63 4.78 5.93
CA ILE A 53 3.70 3.52 6.66
C ILE A 53 2.37 3.29 7.38
N TRP A 54 1.81 2.11 7.20
CA TRP A 54 0.62 1.64 7.89
C TRP A 54 0.99 0.54 8.88
N ASN A 55 0.45 0.63 10.10
CA ASN A 55 0.40 -0.50 11.01
C ASN A 55 -0.94 -1.20 10.83
N VAL A 56 -0.91 -2.47 10.45
CA VAL A 56 -2.10 -3.31 10.31
C VAL A 56 -2.15 -4.25 11.50
N GLN A 57 -3.32 -4.33 12.13
CA GLN A 57 -3.57 -5.19 13.27
C GLN A 57 -4.70 -6.17 12.96
N ILE A 58 -4.45 -7.47 13.15
CA ILE A 58 -5.45 -8.53 12.99
C ILE A 58 -5.39 -9.42 14.23
N ASN A 59 -6.50 -9.52 14.99
CA ASN A 59 -6.62 -10.29 16.22
C ASN A 59 -5.46 -10.07 17.23
N GLY A 60 -4.95 -8.84 17.33
CA GLY A 60 -3.82 -8.50 18.21
C GLY A 60 -2.43 -8.80 17.66
N LYS A 61 -2.30 -9.45 16.49
CA LYS A 61 -1.03 -9.51 15.73
C LYS A 61 -0.89 -8.21 14.94
N GLU A 62 0.28 -7.60 14.98
CA GLU A 62 0.59 -6.37 14.26
C GLU A 62 1.62 -6.61 13.18
N ALA A 63 1.46 -5.92 12.05
CA ALA A 63 2.39 -5.93 10.95
C ALA A 63 2.43 -4.58 10.23
N GLN A 64 3.63 -4.16 9.84
CA GLN A 64 3.82 -2.94 9.08
C GLN A 64 3.76 -3.18 7.58
N ILE A 65 2.99 -2.35 6.89
CA ILE A 65 2.95 -2.21 5.43
C ILE A 65 3.57 -0.84 5.10
N VAL A 66 4.61 -0.85 4.26
CA VAL A 66 5.28 0.36 3.79
C VAL A 66 4.89 0.59 2.33
N GLU A 67 4.65 1.84 1.94
CA GLU A 67 4.32 2.16 0.54
C GLU A 67 5.37 1.65 -0.45
N ALA A 68 6.65 1.70 -0.06
CA ALA A 68 7.75 1.17 -0.86
C ALA A 68 7.60 -0.33 -1.15
N ASP A 69 7.11 -1.13 -0.19
CA ASP A 69 6.86 -2.57 -0.39
C ASP A 69 5.71 -2.78 -1.38
N VAL A 70 4.65 -1.96 -1.28
CA VAL A 70 3.51 -1.98 -2.22
C VAL A 70 3.96 -1.59 -3.62
N ALA A 71 4.73 -0.51 -3.76
CA ALA A 71 5.28 -0.05 -5.02
C ALA A 71 6.22 -1.08 -5.63
N LEU A 72 7.05 -1.74 -4.81
CA LEU A 72 7.95 -2.80 -5.24
C LEU A 72 7.16 -4.01 -5.73
N ALA A 73 6.16 -4.49 -4.97
CA ALA A 73 5.33 -5.63 -5.36
C ALA A 73 4.45 -5.34 -6.59
N GLN A 74 4.04 -4.09 -6.80
CA GLN A 74 3.40 -3.66 -8.05
C GLN A 74 4.34 -3.68 -9.26
N ARG A 75 5.66 -3.59 -9.05
CA ARG A 75 6.71 -3.59 -10.10
C ARG A 75 7.38 -4.96 -10.30
N LEU A 76 7.42 -5.82 -9.28
CA LEU A 76 8.29 -7.00 -9.23
C LEU A 76 7.90 -8.18 -10.14
N TYR A 77 6.86 -8.09 -10.98
CA TYR A 77 6.58 -9.15 -11.96
C TYR A 77 7.21 -8.92 -13.35
N ASP A 78 8.12 -7.95 -13.47
CA ASP A 78 9.00 -7.83 -14.63
C ASP A 78 10.39 -8.39 -14.28
N GLU A 79 10.61 -9.66 -14.62
CA GLU A 79 11.96 -10.22 -14.77
C GLU A 79 12.78 -9.45 -15.85
N PRO A 80 14.10 -9.67 -15.89
CA PRO A 80 15.14 -8.73 -15.45
C PRO A 80 15.26 -7.46 -16.31
N TYR A 81 15.78 -6.39 -15.67
CA TYR A 81 16.53 -5.25 -16.26
C TYR A 81 16.64 -5.26 -17.80
N ASP A 82 15.65 -4.68 -18.51
CA ASP A 82 15.79 -3.99 -19.82
C ASP A 82 14.49 -3.90 -20.64
N LYS A 83 13.32 -3.74 -20.01
CA LYS A 83 12.10 -3.44 -20.78
C LYS A 83 11.39 -2.19 -20.30
N THR A 84 11.27 -1.28 -21.27
CA THR A 84 10.46 -0.07 -21.34
C THR A 84 9.22 -0.08 -20.44
N PHE A 85 9.07 1.00 -19.66
CA PHE A 85 7.97 1.35 -18.76
C PHE A 85 6.57 1.38 -19.44
N SER A 86 6.06 0.25 -19.90
CA SER A 86 4.73 0.16 -20.53
C SER A 86 3.94 -1.08 -20.12
N ASP A 87 4.27 -1.72 -18.99
CA ASP A 87 3.47 -2.82 -18.46
C ASP A 87 2.40 -2.33 -17.46
N PRO A 88 1.20 -2.94 -17.48
CA PRO A 88 0.09 -2.52 -16.64
C PRO A 88 0.45 -2.75 -15.17
N LYS A 89 0.56 -1.64 -14.41
CA LYS A 89 0.71 -1.68 -12.96
C LYS A 89 -0.30 -2.66 -12.39
N ARG A 90 0.16 -3.67 -11.64
CA ARG A 90 -0.73 -4.59 -10.93
C ARG A 90 -1.70 -3.80 -10.05
N ASP A 91 -2.92 -4.30 -9.95
CA ASP A 91 -3.95 -3.71 -9.10
C ASP A 91 -3.45 -3.65 -7.64
N VAL A 92 -3.64 -2.49 -6.99
CA VAL A 92 -3.18 -2.26 -5.61
C VAL A 92 -3.85 -3.24 -4.65
N THR A 93 -5.11 -3.60 -4.89
CA THR A 93 -5.87 -4.53 -4.05
C THR A 93 -5.22 -5.92 -4.05
N GLU A 94 -4.87 -6.42 -5.23
CA GLU A 94 -4.24 -7.74 -5.37
C GLU A 94 -2.86 -7.79 -4.71
N VAL A 95 -2.06 -6.73 -4.87
CA VAL A 95 -0.77 -6.61 -4.20
C VAL A 95 -0.93 -6.53 -2.68
N LEU A 96 -1.92 -5.79 -2.19
CA LEU A 96 -2.18 -5.71 -0.75
C LEU A 96 -2.62 -7.05 -0.17
N LYS A 97 -3.42 -7.86 -0.88
CA LYS A 97 -3.76 -9.23 -0.46
C LYS A 97 -2.49 -10.07 -0.28
N GLU A 98 -1.59 -10.06 -1.26
CA GLU A 98 -0.32 -10.79 -1.17
C GLU A 98 0.53 -10.35 0.02
N ILE A 99 0.66 -9.03 0.23
CA ILE A 99 1.40 -8.47 1.35
C ILE A 99 0.77 -8.89 2.68
N LEU A 100 -0.56 -8.82 2.81
CA LEU A 100 -1.28 -9.25 4.02
C LEU A 100 -1.02 -10.74 4.31
N VAL A 101 -1.13 -11.60 3.29
CA VAL A 101 -0.83 -13.03 3.44
C VAL A 101 0.63 -13.23 3.88
N MET A 102 1.59 -12.54 3.26
CA MET A 102 3.01 -12.67 3.63
C MET A 102 3.30 -12.22 5.06
N LYS A 103 2.64 -11.17 5.55
CA LYS A 103 2.87 -10.59 6.89
C LYS A 103 2.17 -11.39 7.99
N PHE A 104 1.04 -12.03 7.68
CA PHE A 104 0.20 -12.70 8.69
C PHE A 104 0.24 -14.23 8.64
N LYS A 105 0.79 -14.85 7.59
CA LYS A 105 1.22 -16.27 7.60
C LYS A 105 2.22 -16.55 8.73
#